data_AF-A0A2V7HNJ2-F1
#
_entry.id   AF-A0A2V7HNJ2-F1
#
_cell.length_a   1.000
_cell.length_b   1.000
_cell.length_c   1.000
_cell.angle_alpha   90.00
_cell.angle_beta   90.00
_cell.angle_gamma   90.00
#
_symmetry.space_group_name_H-M   'P 1'
#
loop_
_entity.id
_entity.type
_entity.pdbx_description
1 polymer ?
#
loop_
_entity_poly.entity_id
_entity_poly.type
_entity_poly.pdbx_seq_one_letter_code
_entity_poly.pdbx_strand_id
1 'polypeptide(L)'
;LAPFLGKRVDELRSWDDIKLLTVQVDRLRKWYRQGLLCIGDAAHAMSPVAGVGINLAIQDAVAAANILTPVLRNGGTATESLLDQIQERRELPTKVVQRVQLLIQNGIIRRVLGSQRRMSPPLIIRILGAVPLFRRIPARLVGLGYRREHVRTKPA
;
A
#
# COMPACT_ATOMS: atom_id res chain seq x y z
N LEU A 1 -7.82 23.77 8.39
CA LEU A 1 -7.90 22.46 7.70
C LEU A 1 -8.25 21.30 8.66
N ALA A 2 -7.85 21.32 9.95
CA ALA A 2 -8.22 20.29 10.93
C ALA A 2 -8.36 20.85 12.37
N PRO A 3 -9.52 21.40 12.77
CA PRO A 3 -9.71 22.04 14.08
C PRO A 3 -9.47 21.11 15.29
N PHE A 4 -9.75 19.81 15.12
CA PHE A 4 -9.56 18.80 16.17
C PHE A 4 -8.10 18.60 16.60
N LEU A 5 -7.14 19.03 15.77
CA LEU A 5 -5.71 18.99 16.09
C LEU A 5 -5.23 20.25 16.82
N GLY A 6 -6.05 21.30 16.97
CA GLY A 6 -5.60 22.61 17.44
C GLY A 6 -4.86 22.59 18.77
N LYS A 7 -5.35 21.82 19.75
CA LYS A 7 -4.71 21.68 21.07
C LYS A 7 -3.47 20.79 21.10
N ARG A 8 -3.20 20.05 20.02
CA ARG A 8 -2.07 19.11 19.92
C ARG A 8 -0.87 19.71 19.18
N VAL A 9 -1.03 20.87 18.56
CA VAL A 9 0.08 21.54 17.86
C VAL A 9 1.17 21.94 18.87
N ASP A 10 0.77 22.33 20.08
CA ASP A 10 1.67 22.70 21.17
C ASP A 10 2.48 21.49 21.73
N GLU A 11 2.13 20.26 21.34
CA GLU A 11 2.90 19.05 21.69
C GLU A 11 4.19 18.93 20.86
N LEU A 12 4.28 19.61 19.70
CA LEU A 12 5.49 19.65 18.87
C LEU A 12 6.48 20.63 19.49
N ARG A 13 7.50 20.11 20.17
CA ARG A 13 8.47 20.92 20.94
C ARG A 13 9.62 21.40 20.08
N SER A 14 9.94 20.67 19.01
CA SER A 14 11.03 21.03 18.10
C SER A 14 10.80 20.46 16.70
N TRP A 15 11.61 20.94 15.73
CA TRP A 15 11.66 20.36 14.39
C TRP A 15 12.12 18.90 14.37
N ASP A 16 12.78 18.42 15.43
CA ASP A 16 13.18 17.01 15.53
C ASP A 16 11.98 16.07 15.70
N ASP A 17 10.83 16.58 16.18
CA ASP A 17 9.57 15.83 16.28
C ASP A 17 8.92 15.61 14.90
N ILE A 18 9.39 16.35 13.88
CA ILE A 18 8.83 16.32 12.52
C ILE A 18 9.73 15.47 11.64
N LYS A 19 9.24 14.29 11.26
CA LYS A 19 9.95 13.39 10.34
C LYS A 19 9.43 13.58 8.92
N LEU A 20 10.33 13.99 8.02
CA LEU A 20 10.02 14.09 6.60
C LEU A 20 10.05 12.69 5.97
N LEU A 21 8.91 12.30 5.41
CA LEU A 21 8.81 11.08 4.61
C LEU A 21 9.07 11.43 3.15
N THR A 22 10.22 10.99 2.63
CA THR A 22 10.49 11.05 1.19
C THR A 22 9.60 10.03 0.48
N VAL A 23 8.64 10.53 -0.30
CA VAL A 23 7.69 9.68 -1.01
C VAL A 23 8.28 9.25 -2.36
N GLN A 24 8.43 7.94 -2.55
CA GLN A 24 8.75 7.34 -3.83
C GLN A 24 7.64 6.37 -4.24
N VAL A 25 7.38 6.28 -5.54
CA VAL A 25 6.45 5.30 -6.12
C VAL A 25 7.19 4.63 -7.26
N ASP A 26 7.71 3.44 -7.00
CA ASP A 26 8.46 2.65 -7.96
C ASP A 26 8.08 1.17 -7.84
N ARG A 27 8.58 0.36 -8.77
CA ARG A 27 8.36 -1.09 -8.77
C ARG A 27 9.45 -1.76 -9.58
N LEU A 28 10.03 -2.82 -9.03
CA LEU A 28 10.94 -3.69 -9.76
C LEU A 28 10.21 -4.36 -10.93
N ARG A 29 10.89 -4.44 -12.08
CA ARG A 29 10.37 -5.19 -13.25
C ARG A 29 10.40 -6.70 -13.01
N LYS A 30 11.41 -7.19 -12.29
CA LYS A 30 11.56 -8.58 -11.86
C LYS A 30 11.84 -8.58 -10.36
N TRP A 31 11.00 -9.26 -9.58
CA TRP A 31 11.05 -9.26 -8.11
C TRP A 31 12.02 -10.31 -7.58
N TYR A 32 12.52 -11.17 -8.44
CA TYR A 32 13.28 -12.35 -8.05
C TYR A 32 14.44 -12.64 -9.00
N ARG A 33 15.36 -13.43 -8.48
CA ARG A 33 16.39 -14.19 -9.21
C ARG A 33 16.67 -15.46 -8.41
N GLN A 34 17.45 -16.39 -8.95
CA GLN A 34 17.86 -17.57 -8.19
C GLN A 34 18.35 -17.22 -6.77
N GLY A 35 17.70 -17.79 -5.75
CA GLY A 35 18.02 -17.58 -4.34
C GLY A 35 17.62 -16.24 -3.72
N LEU A 36 16.89 -15.36 -4.43
CA LEU A 36 16.46 -14.05 -3.92
C LEU A 36 15.04 -13.72 -4.37
N LEU A 37 14.23 -13.26 -3.42
CA LEU A 37 12.90 -12.71 -3.66
C LEU A 37 12.75 -11.40 -2.88
N CYS A 38 12.40 -10.32 -3.58
CA CYS A 38 12.00 -9.04 -3.00
C CYS A 38 10.47 -8.99 -2.88
N ILE A 39 9.97 -8.50 -1.74
CA ILE A 39 8.53 -8.29 -1.47
C ILE A 39 8.31 -6.96 -0.74
N GLY A 40 7.06 -6.47 -0.70
CA GLY A 40 6.75 -5.19 -0.06
C GLY A 40 7.54 -4.03 -0.66
N ASP A 41 7.95 -3.07 0.18
CA ASP A 41 8.65 -1.85 -0.28
C ASP A 41 9.96 -2.14 -1.03
N ALA A 42 10.61 -3.29 -0.79
CA ALA A 42 11.80 -3.69 -1.56
C ALA A 42 11.50 -4.05 -3.02
N ALA A 43 10.26 -4.48 -3.31
CA ALA A 43 9.79 -4.77 -4.66
C ALA A 43 8.97 -3.64 -5.26
N HIS A 44 8.28 -2.85 -4.43
CA HIS A 44 7.41 -1.75 -4.85
C HIS A 44 7.28 -0.68 -3.76
N ALA A 45 7.99 0.44 -3.90
CA ALA A 45 7.74 1.58 -3.03
C ALA A 45 6.35 2.17 -3.30
N MET A 46 5.63 2.50 -2.22
CA MET A 46 4.24 2.94 -2.28
C MET A 46 4.09 4.40 -1.85
N SER A 47 3.07 5.05 -2.39
CA SER A 47 2.64 6.36 -1.85
C SER A 47 2.08 6.15 -0.43
N PRO A 48 2.24 7.09 0.51
CA PRO A 48 1.63 6.98 1.84
C PRO A 48 0.10 7.18 1.81
N VAL A 49 -0.45 7.55 0.64
CA VAL A 49 -1.89 7.76 0.47
C VAL A 49 -2.68 6.55 0.96
N ALA A 50 -3.53 6.81 1.95
CA ALA A 50 -4.42 5.85 2.62
C ALA A 50 -3.74 4.70 3.37
N GLY A 51 -2.41 4.72 3.59
CA GLY A 51 -1.72 3.74 4.43
C GLY A 51 -1.81 2.28 3.96
N VAL A 52 -2.06 2.06 2.67
CA VAL A 52 -2.32 0.71 2.11
C VAL A 52 -1.06 -0.13 1.85
N GLY A 53 0.12 0.47 1.89
CA GLY A 53 1.39 -0.19 1.56
C GLY A 53 1.68 -1.39 2.47
N ILE A 54 1.49 -1.24 3.79
CA ILE A 54 1.73 -2.31 4.76
C ILE A 54 0.84 -3.54 4.51
N ASN A 55 -0.42 -3.32 4.13
CA ASN A 55 -1.35 -4.40 3.82
C ASN A 55 -0.92 -5.17 2.57
N LEU A 56 -0.39 -4.48 1.55
CA LEU A 56 0.15 -5.13 0.36
C LEU A 56 1.41 -5.94 0.69
N ALA A 57 2.34 -5.38 1.47
CA ALA A 57 3.54 -6.09 1.89
C ALA A 57 3.23 -7.37 2.69
N ILE A 58 2.26 -7.31 3.60
CA ILE A 58 1.79 -8.50 4.35
C ILE A 58 1.20 -9.53 3.38
N GLN A 59 0.39 -9.12 2.41
CA GLN A 59 -0.17 -10.06 1.44
C GLN A 59 0.92 -10.69 0.57
N ASP A 60 1.98 -9.97 0.20
CA ASP A 60 3.10 -10.56 -0.52
C ASP A 60 3.80 -11.62 0.32
N ALA A 61 4.00 -11.37 1.62
CA ALA A 61 4.55 -12.34 2.54
C ALA A 61 3.66 -13.59 2.65
N VAL A 62 2.33 -13.43 2.74
CA VAL A 62 1.38 -14.56 2.78
C VAL A 62 1.40 -15.34 1.47
N ALA A 63 1.47 -14.68 0.31
CA ALA A 63 1.57 -15.35 -0.98
C ALA A 63 2.89 -16.13 -1.11
N ALA A 64 4.01 -15.51 -0.73
CA ALA A 64 5.31 -16.16 -0.72
C ALA A 64 5.31 -17.38 0.20
N ALA A 65 4.79 -17.26 1.42
CA ALA A 65 4.65 -18.38 2.34
C ALA A 65 3.81 -19.51 1.75
N ASN A 66 2.65 -19.19 1.16
CA ASN A 66 1.75 -20.16 0.54
C ASN A 66 2.40 -20.95 -0.60
N ILE A 67 3.26 -20.31 -1.39
CA ILE A 67 3.89 -20.92 -2.56
C ILE A 67 5.17 -21.67 -2.18
N LEU A 68 6.00 -21.09 -1.31
CA LEU A 68 7.33 -21.63 -0.99
C LEU A 68 7.31 -22.71 0.08
N THR A 69 6.46 -22.58 1.10
CA THR A 69 6.48 -23.50 2.26
C THR A 69 6.27 -24.97 1.87
N PRO A 70 5.33 -25.36 0.99
CA PRO A 70 5.16 -26.76 0.62
C PRO A 70 6.40 -27.37 -0.04
N VAL A 71 7.13 -26.58 -0.85
CA VAL A 71 8.32 -27.03 -1.56
C VAL A 71 9.51 -27.14 -0.61
N LEU A 72 9.74 -26.10 0.19
CA LEU A 72 10.88 -26.06 1.11
C LEU A 72 10.77 -27.13 2.21
N ARG A 73 9.55 -27.42 2.70
CA ARG A 73 9.34 -28.47 3.72
C ARG A 73 9.62 -29.88 3.19
N ASN A 74 9.46 -30.10 1.89
CA ASN A 74 9.72 -31.39 1.26
C ASN A 74 11.19 -31.52 0.78
N GLY A 75 12.09 -30.65 1.26
CA GLY A 75 13.50 -30.64 0.86
C GLY A 75 13.75 -30.09 -0.55
N GLY A 76 12.74 -29.49 -1.18
CA GLY A 76 12.87 -28.86 -2.49
C GLY A 76 13.52 -27.48 -2.43
N THR A 77 13.89 -26.95 -3.59
CA THR A 77 14.48 -25.62 -3.74
C THR A 77 13.49 -24.62 -4.34
N ALA A 78 13.55 -23.36 -3.94
CA ALA A 78 12.79 -22.27 -4.55
C ALA A 78 13.34 -21.97 -5.97
N THR A 79 12.77 -22.63 -6.98
CA THR A 79 13.12 -22.42 -8.39
C THR A 79 12.66 -21.04 -8.87
N GLU A 80 13.28 -20.51 -9.92
CA GLU A 80 12.84 -19.24 -10.52
C GLU A 80 11.37 -19.28 -10.96
N SER A 81 10.87 -20.42 -11.43
CA SER A 81 9.47 -20.59 -11.79
C SER A 81 8.52 -20.45 -10.59
N LEU A 82 8.91 -20.91 -9.40
CA LEU A 82 8.11 -20.70 -8.18
C LEU A 82 8.13 -19.23 -7.74
N LEU A 83 9.28 -18.57 -7.89
CA LEU A 83 9.41 -17.15 -7.57
C LEU A 83 8.60 -16.28 -8.55
N ASP A 84 8.55 -16.67 -9.82
CA ASP A 84 7.73 -16.04 -10.86
C ASP A 84 6.24 -16.08 -10.53
N GLN A 85 5.75 -17.24 -10.08
CA GLN A 85 4.36 -17.38 -9.63
C GLN A 85 3.99 -16.41 -8.51
N ILE A 86 4.94 -16.07 -7.63
CA ILE A 86 4.71 -15.06 -6.58
C ILE A 86 4.58 -13.67 -7.22
N GLN A 87 5.48 -13.31 -8.14
CA GLN A 87 5.39 -12.03 -8.84
C GLN A 87 4.09 -11.91 -9.64
N GLU A 88 3.75 -12.89 -10.48
CA GLU A 88 2.50 -12.86 -11.28
C GLU A 88 1.26 -12.69 -10.41
N ARG A 89 1.25 -13.34 -9.25
CA ARG A 89 0.14 -13.26 -8.30
C ARG A 89 -0.03 -11.87 -7.70
N ARG A 90 1.09 -11.19 -7.40
CA ARG A 90 1.12 -9.95 -6.60
C ARG A 90 1.33 -8.67 -7.40
N GLU A 91 1.83 -8.77 -8.63
CA GLU A 91 2.13 -7.61 -9.46
C GLU A 91 0.87 -6.85 -9.90
N LEU A 92 -0.21 -7.57 -10.26
CA LEU A 92 -1.48 -6.92 -10.66
C LEU A 92 -2.09 -6.10 -9.51
N PRO A 93 -2.30 -6.63 -8.28
CA PRO A 93 -2.74 -5.83 -7.14
C PRO A 93 -1.88 -4.61 -6.87
N THR A 94 -0.55 -4.78 -6.94
CA THR A 94 0.44 -3.71 -6.77
C THR A 94 0.23 -2.59 -7.81
N LYS A 95 0.13 -2.94 -9.09
CA LYS A 95 -0.12 -2.00 -10.21
C LYS A 95 -1.41 -1.20 -10.00
N VAL A 96 -2.49 -1.88 -9.62
CA VAL A 96 -3.81 -1.25 -9.42
C VAL A 96 -3.74 -0.23 -8.30
N VAL A 97 -3.18 -0.61 -7.15
CA VAL A 97 -3.05 0.28 -5.98
C VAL A 97 -2.18 1.49 -6.31
N GLN A 98 -0.99 1.28 -6.89
CA GLN A 98 -0.10 2.39 -7.27
C GLN A 98 -0.77 3.35 -8.27
N ARG A 99 -1.53 2.84 -9.24
CA ARG A 99 -2.26 3.69 -10.20
C ARG A 99 -3.26 4.59 -9.48
N VAL A 100 -4.06 4.03 -8.56
CA VAL A 100 -5.05 4.80 -7.77
C VAL A 100 -4.35 5.84 -6.90
N GLN A 101 -3.26 5.47 -6.23
CA GLN A 101 -2.50 6.39 -5.38
C GLN A 101 -1.92 7.57 -6.17
N LEU A 102 -1.34 7.31 -7.36
CA LEU A 102 -0.81 8.37 -8.23
C LEU A 102 -1.90 9.32 -8.74
N LEU A 103 -3.09 8.80 -9.05
CA LEU A 103 -4.23 9.65 -9.44
C LEU A 103 -4.66 10.58 -8.30
N ILE A 104 -4.71 10.08 -7.07
CA ILE A 104 -5.05 10.88 -5.89
C ILE A 104 -3.96 11.92 -5.60
N GLN A 105 -2.69 11.51 -5.59
CA GLN A 105 -1.54 12.38 -5.29
C GLN A 105 -1.42 13.53 -6.30
N ASN A 106 -1.49 13.22 -7.59
CA ASN A 106 -1.34 14.22 -8.66
C ASN A 106 -2.62 15.05 -8.87
N GLY A 107 -3.80 14.44 -8.71
CA GLY A 107 -5.08 15.09 -8.98
C GLY A 107 -5.56 16.02 -7.87
N ILE A 108 -5.19 15.73 -6.61
CA ILE A 108 -5.75 16.40 -5.42
C ILE A 108 -4.64 17.06 -4.59
N ILE A 109 -3.64 16.31 -4.13
CA ILE A 109 -2.66 16.81 -3.14
C ILE A 109 -1.78 17.91 -3.73
N ARG A 110 -1.17 17.68 -4.91
CA ARG A 110 -0.33 18.69 -5.57
C ARG A 110 -1.11 19.96 -5.93
N ARG A 111 -2.37 19.83 -6.35
CA ARG A 111 -3.22 20.99 -6.69
C ARG A 111 -3.61 21.82 -5.46
N VAL A 112 -3.93 21.17 -4.34
CA VAL A 112 -4.27 21.86 -3.09
C VAL A 112 -3.04 22.57 -2.50
N LEU A 113 -1.87 21.94 -2.51
CA LEU A 113 -0.63 22.55 -2.02
C LEU A 113 -0.12 23.69 -2.94
N GLY A 114 -0.41 23.63 -4.24
CA GLY A 114 0.01 24.65 -5.20
C GLY A 114 -0.96 25.82 -5.41
N SER A 115 -2.16 25.79 -4.82
CA SER A 115 -3.16 26.85 -4.98
C SER A 115 -3.32 27.66 -3.71
N GLN A 116 -3.19 29.00 -3.78
CA GLN A 116 -3.42 29.90 -2.63
C GLN A 116 -4.90 30.15 -2.30
N ARG A 117 -5.84 29.57 -3.07
CA ARG A 117 -7.29 29.71 -2.82
C ARG A 117 -7.78 28.57 -1.93
N ARG A 118 -8.67 28.89 -0.96
CA ARG A 118 -9.46 27.89 -0.21
C ARG A 118 -10.28 27.07 -1.21
N MET A 119 -9.79 25.88 -1.56
CA MET A 119 -10.53 24.95 -2.40
C MET A 119 -11.58 24.23 -1.56
N SER A 120 -12.85 24.38 -1.94
CA SER A 120 -13.94 23.54 -1.45
C SER A 120 -13.70 22.08 -1.86
N PRO A 121 -13.94 21.08 -0.98
CA PRO A 121 -13.75 19.68 -1.36
C PRO A 121 -14.59 19.34 -2.60
N PRO A 122 -14.04 18.64 -3.61
CA PRO A 122 -14.80 18.25 -4.78
C PRO A 122 -16.04 17.43 -4.39
N LEU A 123 -17.11 17.55 -5.18
CA LEU A 123 -18.45 17.04 -4.86
C LEU A 123 -18.44 15.56 -4.44
N ILE A 124 -17.58 14.77 -5.08
CA ILE A 124 -17.43 13.33 -4.80
C ILE A 124 -16.93 13.06 -3.38
N ILE A 125 -16.02 13.89 -2.85
CA ILE A 125 -15.51 13.77 -1.47
C ILE A 125 -16.60 14.15 -0.47
N ARG A 126 -17.43 15.16 -0.80
CA ARG A 126 -18.57 15.56 0.04
C ARG A 126 -19.62 14.45 0.11
N ILE A 127 -19.92 13.81 -1.02
CA ILE A 127 -20.88 12.68 -1.09
C ILE A 127 -20.34 11.46 -0.32
N LEU A 128 -19.07 11.08 -0.54
CA LEU A 128 -18.43 9.99 0.21
C LEU A 128 -18.36 10.27 1.72
N GLY A 129 -18.23 11.54 2.10
CA GLY A 129 -18.27 11.99 3.48
C GLY A 129 -19.67 11.98 4.11
N ALA A 130 -20.72 12.18 3.31
CA ALA A 130 -22.09 12.34 3.79
C ALA A 130 -22.89 11.03 3.86
N VAL A 131 -22.58 10.02 3.03
CA VAL A 131 -23.35 8.77 2.98
C VAL A 131 -22.63 7.64 3.73
N PRO A 132 -23.17 7.14 4.87
CA PRO A 132 -22.51 6.14 5.71
C PRO A 132 -22.21 4.80 5.01
N LEU A 133 -23.05 4.41 4.04
CA LEU A 133 -22.88 3.19 3.27
C LEU A 133 -21.66 3.27 2.33
N PHE A 134 -21.43 4.44 1.72
CA PHE A 134 -20.28 4.70 0.87
C PHE A 134 -18.97 4.93 1.63
N ARG A 135 -19.01 5.08 2.97
CA ARG A 135 -17.79 5.06 3.80
C ARG A 135 -17.24 3.64 3.98
N ARG A 136 -18.10 2.62 4.02
CA ARG A 136 -17.70 1.25 4.35
C ARG A 136 -16.94 0.55 3.24
N ILE A 137 -17.28 0.83 1.98
CA ILE A 137 -16.67 0.17 0.82
C ILE A 137 -15.22 0.65 0.59
N PRO A 138 -14.92 1.96 0.50
CA PRO A 138 -13.54 2.45 0.44
C PRO A 138 -12.74 2.06 1.67
N ALA A 139 -13.33 2.12 2.88
CA ALA A 139 -12.64 1.69 4.09
C ALA A 139 -12.25 0.21 4.06
N ARG A 140 -13.12 -0.68 3.54
CA ARG A 140 -12.78 -2.10 3.36
C ARG A 140 -11.76 -2.32 2.25
N LEU A 141 -11.82 -1.56 1.15
CA LEU A 141 -10.83 -1.65 0.07
C LEU A 141 -9.45 -1.17 0.51
N VAL A 142 -9.39 -0.09 1.29
CA VAL A 142 -8.16 0.43 1.90
C VAL A 142 -7.64 -0.53 2.97
N GLY A 143 -8.51 -0.97 3.88
CA GLY A 143 -8.13 -1.81 5.02
C GLY A 143 -7.78 -3.25 4.64
N LEU A 144 -8.34 -3.78 3.56
CA LEU A 144 -8.18 -5.19 3.21
C LEU A 144 -7.53 -5.40 1.83
N GLY A 145 -7.38 -4.35 1.02
CA GLY A 145 -6.70 -4.39 -0.26
C GLY A 145 -7.47 -5.11 -1.38
N TYR A 146 -6.88 -5.09 -2.58
CA TYR A 146 -7.34 -5.80 -3.75
C TYR A 146 -6.71 -7.20 -3.80
N ARG A 147 -7.51 -8.24 -4.09
CA ARG A 147 -7.08 -9.66 -4.15
C ARG A 147 -6.34 -10.14 -2.89
N ARG A 148 -7.10 -10.29 -1.80
CA ARG A 148 -6.62 -10.73 -0.49
C ARG A 148 -5.95 -12.10 -0.53
N GLU A 149 -4.86 -12.21 0.21
CA GLU A 149 -4.25 -13.50 0.51
C GLU A 149 -4.78 -14.01 1.85
N HIS A 150 -5.00 -15.33 1.91
CA HIS A 150 -5.30 -16.04 3.15
C HIS A 150 -4.18 -17.05 3.38
N VAL A 151 -3.80 -17.22 4.63
CA VAL A 151 -2.80 -18.23 5.02
C VAL A 151 -3.40 -19.61 4.75
N ARG A 152 -2.72 -20.40 3.91
CA ARG A 152 -3.08 -21.78 3.57
C ARG A 152 -2.05 -22.78 4.07
N THR A 153 -0.89 -22.29 4.49
CA THR A 153 0.17 -23.11 5.07
C THR A 153 -0.20 -23.52 6.49
N LYS A 154 -0.03 -24.81 6.80
CA LYS A 154 -0.19 -25.30 8.17
C LYS A 154 0.98 -24.85 9.04
N PRO A 155 0.77 -24.52 10.33
CA PRO A 155 1.87 -24.35 11.28
C PRO A 155 2.81 -25.56 11.26
N ALA A 156 4.08 -25.34 11.60
CA ALA A 156 5.06 -26.42 11.74
C ALA A 156 4.68 -27.31 12.94
#